data_AF-A0A813R6U5-F1
#
_entry.id   AF-A0A813R6U5-F1
#
_cell.length_a   1.000
_cell.length_b   1.000
_cell.length_c   1.000
_cell.angle_alpha   90.00
_cell.angle_beta   90.00
_cell.angle_gamma   90.00
#
_symmetry.space_group_name_H-M   'P 1'
#
loop_
_entity.id
_entity.type
_entity.pdbx_description
1 polymer ?
#
loop_
_entity_poly.entity_id
_entity_poly.type
_entity_poly.pdbx_seq_one_letter_code
_entity_poly.pdbx_strand_id
1 'polypeptide(L)'
;MDDTERYDGVRHCRYVDEVVTDTPWVLDDEFLTQNKIDFVAHDDIPYESEDSTDVYQHLKSRGIFIPTQRTDGISTSDIICRLVRDYDMYVRRNLARGYSAEDLSVGFIKKNQLQLQAKLDTVKSKFHTYEEESRIYMEHWEERSKEYIHKFICLFERANVLNLLYRTHSSTMISNIPNEENNTDDIISSNNNWNKLKSKRQ
;
A
#
# COMPACT_ATOMS: atom_id res chain seq x y z
N MET A 1 -32.43 -0.42 6.64
CA MET A 1 -33.51 0.47 7.10
C MET A 1 -34.77 -0.05 6.47
N ASP A 2 -35.67 -0.60 7.27
CA ASP A 2 -37.00 -0.98 6.79
C ASP A 2 -37.90 0.25 6.62
N ASP A 3 -39.09 0.04 6.06
CA ASP A 3 -40.01 1.15 5.77
C ASP A 3 -40.49 1.86 7.04
N THR A 4 -40.70 1.11 8.12
CA THR A 4 -41.15 1.67 9.41
C THR A 4 -40.08 2.56 10.03
N GLU A 5 -38.82 2.14 9.98
CA GLU A 5 -37.66 2.91 10.40
C GLU A 5 -37.53 4.17 9.55
N ARG A 6 -37.71 4.08 8.22
CA ARG A 6 -37.70 5.25 7.32
C ARG A 6 -38.78 6.26 7.68
N TYR A 7 -40.01 5.80 7.92
CA TYR A 7 -41.12 6.66 8.31
C TYR A 7 -40.84 7.36 9.64
N ASP A 8 -40.31 6.64 10.63
CA ASP A 8 -39.95 7.24 11.91
C ASP A 8 -38.81 8.25 11.79
N GLY A 9 -37.82 7.96 10.94
CA GLY A 9 -36.72 8.89 10.65
C GLY A 9 -37.19 10.23 10.09
N VAL A 10 -38.18 10.22 9.18
CA VAL A 10 -38.76 11.45 8.60
C VAL A 10 -39.61 12.21 9.62
N ARG A 11 -40.37 11.51 10.49
CA ARG A 11 -41.18 12.14 11.55
C ARG A 11 -40.36 12.96 12.55
N HIS A 12 -39.10 12.60 12.77
CA HIS A 12 -38.20 13.33 13.66
C HIS A 12 -37.46 14.49 12.97
N CYS A 13 -37.74 14.76 11.69
CA CYS A 13 -37.17 15.90 10.98
C CYS A 13 -37.83 17.21 11.41
N ARG A 14 -37.02 18.23 11.72
CA ARG A 14 -37.47 19.55 12.21
C ARG A 14 -38.46 20.25 11.28
N TYR A 15 -38.36 20.02 9.98
CA TYR A 15 -39.10 20.76 8.95
C TYR A 15 -40.32 19.98 8.39
N VAL A 16 -40.65 18.84 8.99
CA VAL A 16 -41.74 17.98 8.55
C VAL A 16 -42.95 18.17 9.44
N ASP A 17 -44.10 18.49 8.84
CA ASP A 17 -45.38 18.63 9.56
C ASP A 17 -46.21 17.33 9.53
N GLU A 18 -46.25 16.65 8.37
CA GLU A 18 -47.02 15.41 8.16
C GLU A 18 -46.20 14.41 7.34
N VAL A 19 -46.40 13.10 7.61
CA VAL A 19 -45.75 12.01 6.88
C VAL A 19 -46.82 11.08 6.29
N VAL A 20 -46.91 11.08 4.96
CA VAL A 20 -47.72 10.13 4.19
C VAL A 20 -46.89 8.86 3.93
N THR A 21 -47.43 7.69 4.30
CA THR A 21 -46.76 6.39 4.10
C THR A 21 -47.22 5.73 2.79
N ASP A 22 -46.44 4.76 2.30
CA ASP A 22 -46.75 3.95 1.12
C ASP A 22 -47.08 4.79 -0.13
N THR A 23 -46.32 5.87 -0.32
CA THR A 23 -46.49 6.78 -1.46
C THR A 23 -46.20 6.09 -2.79
N PRO A 24 -46.96 6.37 -3.85
CA PRO A 24 -46.72 5.78 -5.16
C PRO A 24 -45.39 6.26 -5.75
N TRP A 25 -44.81 5.44 -6.63
CA TRP A 25 -43.54 5.78 -7.30
C TRP A 25 -43.69 6.95 -8.29
N VAL A 26 -44.81 6.98 -9.02
CA VAL A 26 -45.21 8.10 -9.88
C VAL A 26 -46.42 8.76 -9.24
N LEU A 27 -46.39 10.09 -9.12
CA LEU A 27 -47.48 10.85 -8.53
C LEU A 27 -48.61 11.02 -9.55
N ASP A 28 -49.80 10.55 -9.21
CA ASP A 28 -51.00 10.70 -10.02
C ASP A 28 -51.86 11.90 -9.56
N ASP A 29 -52.70 12.41 -10.46
CA ASP A 29 -53.59 13.56 -10.18
C ASP A 29 -54.57 13.29 -9.03
N GLU A 30 -55.00 12.03 -8.89
CA GLU A 30 -55.85 11.60 -7.77
C GLU A 30 -55.11 11.74 -6.44
N PHE A 31 -53.84 11.33 -6.38
CA PHE A 31 -53.01 11.45 -5.18
C PHE A 31 -52.76 12.92 -4.80
N LEU A 32 -52.47 13.77 -5.79
CA LEU A 32 -52.30 15.20 -5.57
C LEU A 32 -53.57 15.86 -5.02
N THR A 33 -54.73 15.50 -5.58
CA THR A 33 -56.03 16.05 -5.18
C THR A 33 -56.42 15.57 -3.78
N GLN A 34 -56.27 14.27 -3.51
CA GLN A 34 -56.62 13.65 -2.24
C GLN A 34 -55.83 14.26 -1.07
N ASN A 35 -54.53 14.49 -1.28
CA ASN A 35 -53.63 15.06 -0.27
C ASN A 35 -53.54 16.59 -0.32
N LYS A 36 -54.28 17.24 -1.24
CA LYS A 36 -54.31 18.70 -1.41
C LYS A 36 -52.91 19.30 -1.60
N ILE A 37 -52.13 18.71 -2.50
CA ILE A 37 -50.76 19.11 -2.77
C ILE A 37 -50.74 20.26 -3.79
N ASP A 38 -50.23 21.42 -3.39
CA ASP A 38 -50.08 22.58 -4.26
C ASP A 38 -48.78 22.52 -5.08
N PHE A 39 -47.69 22.06 -4.45
CA PHE A 39 -46.35 22.01 -5.05
C PHE A 39 -45.61 20.74 -4.65
N VAL A 40 -44.73 20.26 -5.54
CA VAL A 40 -43.87 19.10 -5.31
C VAL A 40 -42.41 19.53 -5.35
N ALA A 41 -41.64 19.23 -4.30
CA ALA A 41 -40.25 19.62 -4.18
C ALA A 41 -39.30 18.41 -4.29
N HIS A 42 -38.38 18.44 -5.25
CA HIS A 42 -37.31 17.45 -5.43
C HIS A 42 -36.11 18.10 -6.14
N ASP A 43 -34.94 17.44 -6.21
CA ASP A 43 -33.85 17.92 -7.05
C ASP A 43 -34.24 17.94 -8.55
N ASP A 44 -33.62 18.82 -9.34
CA ASP A 44 -34.01 19.06 -10.75
C ASP A 44 -33.48 17.99 -11.72
N ILE A 45 -32.68 17.04 -11.24
CA ILE A 45 -32.09 16.01 -12.09
C ILE A 45 -33.22 15.08 -12.57
N PRO A 46 -33.31 14.77 -13.89
CA PRO A 46 -34.31 13.83 -14.40
C PRO A 46 -34.24 12.49 -13.67
N TYR A 47 -35.38 12.04 -13.14
CA TYR A 47 -35.45 10.80 -12.40
C TYR A 47 -36.03 9.70 -13.29
N GLU A 48 -35.11 8.95 -13.91
CA GLU A 48 -35.42 7.90 -14.88
C GLU A 48 -36.06 6.67 -14.21
N SER A 49 -37.02 6.08 -14.92
CA SER A 49 -37.68 4.81 -14.61
C SER A 49 -37.69 3.93 -15.87
N GLU A 50 -38.02 2.65 -15.75
CA GLU A 50 -38.07 1.72 -16.90
C GLU A 50 -39.00 2.25 -18.02
N ASP A 51 -40.09 2.91 -17.65
CA ASP A 51 -41.13 3.41 -18.56
C ASP A 51 -41.06 4.93 -18.85
N SER A 52 -40.20 5.69 -18.15
CA SER A 52 -40.17 7.16 -18.25
C SER A 52 -38.77 7.75 -18.12
N THR A 53 -38.46 8.74 -18.95
CA THR A 53 -37.21 9.51 -18.87
C THR A 53 -37.16 10.43 -17.65
N ASP A 54 -38.31 10.89 -17.16
CA ASP A 54 -38.41 11.66 -15.91
C ASP A 54 -39.80 11.49 -15.32
N VAL A 55 -39.91 10.84 -14.17
CA VAL A 55 -41.20 10.64 -13.48
C VAL A 55 -41.87 11.97 -13.11
N TYR A 56 -41.09 13.06 -12.95
CA TYR A 56 -41.60 14.39 -12.60
C TYR A 56 -41.92 15.27 -13.81
N GLN A 57 -41.73 14.78 -15.05
CA GLN A 57 -41.90 15.58 -16.26
C GLN A 57 -43.29 16.23 -16.36
N HIS A 58 -44.33 15.50 -15.98
CA HIS A 58 -45.71 15.99 -16.01
C HIS A 58 -46.00 17.06 -14.94
N LEU A 59 -45.27 17.04 -13.81
CA LEU A 59 -45.36 18.08 -12.77
C LEU A 59 -44.59 19.34 -13.19
N LYS A 60 -43.42 19.15 -13.80
CA LYS A 60 -42.60 20.23 -14.36
C LYS A 60 -43.35 20.99 -15.45
N SER A 61 -44.02 20.29 -16.36
CA SER A 61 -44.80 20.92 -17.45
C SER A 61 -46.02 21.72 -16.96
N ARG A 62 -46.58 21.36 -15.80
CA ARG A 62 -47.68 22.07 -15.14
C ARG A 62 -47.23 23.26 -14.29
N GLY A 63 -45.93 23.41 -14.05
CA GLY A 63 -45.38 24.50 -13.23
C GLY A 63 -45.60 24.34 -11.72
N ILE A 64 -45.91 23.13 -11.25
CA ILE A 64 -46.11 22.83 -9.81
C ILE A 64 -44.86 22.20 -9.16
N PHE A 65 -43.80 21.96 -9.93
CA PHE A 65 -42.55 21.40 -9.45
C PHE A 65 -41.60 22.50 -8.95
N ILE A 66 -41.08 22.36 -7.73
CA ILE A 66 -40.11 23.26 -7.11
C ILE A 66 -38.75 22.55 -7.02
N PRO A 67 -37.75 22.98 -7.81
CA PRO A 67 -36.43 22.35 -7.76
C PRO A 67 -35.69 22.73 -6.47
N THR A 68 -35.14 21.71 -5.80
CA THR A 68 -34.29 21.86 -4.61
C THR A 68 -32.84 21.56 -4.94
N GLN A 69 -31.92 21.97 -4.06
CA GLN A 69 -30.49 21.75 -4.24
C GLN A 69 -30.01 20.60 -3.33
N ARG A 70 -29.20 19.72 -3.88
CA ARG A 70 -28.56 18.63 -3.11
C ARG A 70 -27.51 19.21 -2.18
N THR A 71 -27.29 18.56 -1.04
CA THR A 71 -26.19 18.91 -0.14
C THR A 71 -24.94 18.15 -0.54
N ASP A 72 -23.87 18.88 -0.87
CA ASP A 72 -22.61 18.28 -1.27
C ASP A 72 -21.91 17.55 -0.11
N GLY A 73 -21.23 16.45 -0.43
CA GLY A 73 -20.41 15.70 0.53
C GLY A 73 -21.19 14.78 1.49
N ILE A 74 -22.50 14.63 1.31
CA ILE A 74 -23.32 13.68 2.05
C ILE A 74 -24.30 12.93 1.15
N SER A 75 -24.32 11.60 1.26
CA SER A 75 -25.35 10.75 0.65
C SER A 75 -25.38 9.39 1.35
N THR A 76 -26.48 8.66 1.20
CA THR A 76 -26.59 7.29 1.74
C THR A 76 -25.50 6.38 1.18
N SER A 77 -25.22 6.45 -0.12
CA SER A 77 -24.15 5.70 -0.76
C SER A 77 -22.77 6.05 -0.20
N ASP A 78 -22.50 7.35 0.02
CA ASP A 78 -21.24 7.79 0.61
C ASP A 78 -21.08 7.28 2.05
N ILE A 79 -22.13 7.32 2.87
CA ILE A 79 -22.11 6.73 4.23
C ILE A 79 -21.79 5.23 4.16
N ILE A 80 -22.46 4.49 3.25
CA ILE A 80 -22.20 3.05 3.05
C ILE A 80 -20.75 2.83 2.62
N CYS A 81 -20.24 3.60 1.66
CA CYS A 81 -18.86 3.48 1.18
C CYS A 81 -17.83 3.75 2.27
N ARG A 82 -18.07 4.73 3.17
CA ARG A 82 -17.22 4.99 4.33
C ARG A 82 -17.19 3.78 5.28
N LEU A 83 -18.35 3.21 5.60
CA LEU A 83 -18.46 2.03 6.44
C LEU A 83 -17.73 0.81 5.84
N VAL A 84 -17.92 0.56 4.54
CA VAL A 84 -17.29 -0.56 3.83
C VAL A 84 -15.78 -0.40 3.77
N ARG A 85 -15.28 0.82 3.53
CA ARG A 85 -13.83 1.10 3.51
C ARG A 85 -13.19 0.79 4.87
N ASP A 86 -13.84 1.22 5.94
CA ASP A 86 -13.31 1.07 7.29
C ASP A 86 -13.54 -0.34 7.87
N TYR A 87 -14.36 -1.16 7.21
CA TYR A 87 -14.66 -2.54 7.60
C TYR A 87 -13.40 -3.41 7.67
N ASP A 88 -12.50 -3.29 6.69
CA ASP A 88 -11.25 -4.07 6.68
C ASP A 88 -10.37 -3.73 7.90
N MET A 89 -10.33 -2.47 8.31
CA MET A 89 -9.62 -2.05 9.52
C MET A 89 -10.31 -2.56 10.78
N TYR A 90 -11.64 -2.50 10.84
CA TYR A 90 -12.43 -3.06 11.94
C TYR A 90 -12.16 -4.56 12.12
N VAL A 91 -12.17 -5.33 11.04
CA VAL A 91 -11.93 -6.78 11.07
C VAL A 91 -10.52 -7.09 11.57
N ARG A 92 -9.48 -6.47 10.98
CA ARG A 92 -8.08 -6.69 11.41
C ARG A 92 -7.88 -6.41 12.90
N ARG A 93 -8.47 -5.30 13.38
CA ARG A 93 -8.37 -4.87 14.79
C ARG A 93 -9.02 -5.87 15.73
N ASN A 94 -10.20 -6.38 15.41
CA ASN A 94 -10.90 -7.33 16.27
C ASN A 94 -10.29 -8.73 16.21
N LEU A 95 -9.79 -9.18 15.04
CA LEU A 95 -9.03 -10.43 14.96
C LEU A 95 -7.76 -10.38 15.83
N ALA A 96 -7.04 -9.25 15.85
CA ALA A 96 -5.89 -9.06 16.73
C ALA A 96 -6.25 -9.07 18.23
N ARG A 97 -7.48 -8.70 18.58
CA ARG A 97 -8.01 -8.78 19.95
C ARG A 97 -8.49 -10.19 20.34
N GLY A 98 -8.51 -11.14 19.39
CA GLY A 98 -8.89 -12.53 19.65
C GLY A 98 -10.35 -12.87 19.35
N TYR A 99 -11.10 -11.99 18.69
CA TYR A 99 -12.45 -12.33 18.20
C TYR A 99 -12.38 -13.38 17.09
N SER A 100 -13.39 -14.24 17.00
CA SER A 100 -13.47 -15.26 15.97
C SER A 100 -13.87 -14.64 14.62
N ALA A 101 -13.42 -15.26 13.53
CA ALA A 101 -13.72 -14.76 12.18
C ALA A 101 -15.20 -14.96 11.82
N GLU A 102 -15.83 -15.99 12.40
CA GLU A 102 -17.23 -16.33 12.22
C GLU A 102 -18.14 -15.25 12.84
N ASP A 103 -17.78 -14.74 14.03
CA ASP A 103 -18.50 -13.63 14.69
C ASP A 103 -18.42 -12.32 13.91
N LEU A 104 -17.35 -12.16 13.13
CA LEU A 104 -17.10 -11.00 12.28
C LEU A 104 -17.61 -11.21 10.85
N SER A 105 -18.35 -12.30 10.56
CA SER A 105 -18.84 -12.65 9.22
C SER A 105 -17.75 -12.61 8.14
N VAL A 106 -16.51 -12.96 8.50
CA VAL A 106 -15.35 -12.93 7.59
C VAL A 106 -15.20 -14.30 6.95
N GLY A 107 -15.34 -14.35 5.63
CA GLY A 107 -15.11 -15.57 4.87
C GLY A 107 -13.68 -16.12 5.00
N PHE A 108 -13.53 -17.43 4.81
CA PHE A 108 -12.26 -18.16 4.95
C PHE A 108 -11.10 -17.58 4.12
N ILE A 109 -11.37 -17.20 2.87
CA ILE A 109 -10.35 -16.63 1.96
C ILE A 109 -9.82 -15.31 2.52
N LYS A 110 -10.71 -14.42 2.95
CA LYS A 110 -10.35 -13.12 3.50
C LYS A 110 -9.60 -13.29 4.82
N LYS A 111 -9.99 -14.23 5.67
CA LYS A 111 -9.25 -14.58 6.90
C LYS A 111 -7.80 -14.97 6.60
N ASN A 112 -7.58 -15.89 5.66
CA ASN A 112 -6.23 -16.32 5.29
C ASN A 112 -5.42 -15.19 4.67
N GLN A 113 -6.04 -14.35 3.84
CA GLN A 113 -5.40 -13.16 3.28
C GLN A 113 -4.93 -12.20 4.37
N LEU A 114 -5.78 -11.93 5.37
CA LEU A 114 -5.46 -11.05 6.48
C LEU A 114 -4.34 -11.62 7.37
N GLN A 115 -4.37 -12.93 7.65
CA GLN A 115 -3.31 -13.59 8.40
C GLN A 115 -1.98 -13.58 7.65
N LEU A 116 -2.00 -13.79 6.33
CA LEU A 116 -0.80 -13.70 5.50
C LEU A 116 -0.23 -12.29 5.51
N GLN A 117 -1.09 -11.27 5.36
CA GLN A 117 -0.68 -9.87 5.41
C GLN A 117 -0.04 -9.51 6.76
N ALA A 118 -0.65 -9.90 7.88
CA ALA A 118 -0.07 -9.66 9.21
C ALA A 118 1.30 -10.34 9.40
N LYS A 119 1.47 -11.56 8.86
CA LYS A 119 2.77 -12.25 8.86
C LYS A 119 3.80 -11.53 7.99
N LEU A 120 3.40 -11.09 6.80
CA LEU A 120 4.27 -10.31 5.89
C LEU A 120 4.71 -8.99 6.53
N ASP A 121 3.80 -8.28 7.21
CA ASP A 121 4.12 -7.03 7.91
C ASP A 121 5.11 -7.27 9.07
N THR A 122 5.00 -8.40 9.77
CA THR A 122 5.96 -8.82 10.80
C THR A 122 7.33 -9.15 10.22
N VAL A 123 7.37 -9.80 9.04
CA VAL A 123 8.64 -10.09 8.35
C VAL A 123 9.26 -8.80 7.83
N LYS A 124 8.47 -7.90 7.25
CA LYS A 124 8.93 -6.61 6.72
C LYS A 124 9.51 -5.71 7.81
N SER A 125 8.85 -5.62 8.96
CA SER A 125 9.38 -4.86 10.10
C SER A 125 10.70 -5.43 10.60
N LYS A 126 10.79 -6.75 10.80
CA LYS A 126 12.06 -7.41 11.14
C LYS A 126 13.14 -7.15 10.10
N PHE A 127 12.81 -7.22 8.81
CA PHE A 127 13.73 -6.92 7.72
C PHE A 127 14.27 -5.49 7.80
N HIS A 128 13.41 -4.49 8.01
CA HIS A 128 13.85 -3.11 8.22
C HIS A 128 14.71 -2.95 9.47
N THR A 129 14.41 -3.66 10.56
CA THR A 129 15.28 -3.67 11.75
C THR A 129 16.67 -4.23 11.43
N TYR A 130 16.75 -5.35 10.70
CA TYR A 130 18.02 -5.93 10.27
C TYR A 130 18.78 -5.03 9.30
N GLU A 131 18.09 -4.35 8.39
CA GLU A 131 18.68 -3.38 7.46
C GLU A 131 19.33 -2.22 8.22
N GLU A 132 18.63 -1.70 9.23
CA GLU A 132 19.12 -0.63 10.12
C GLU A 132 20.34 -1.09 10.94
N GLU A 133 20.25 -2.27 11.58
CA GLU A 133 21.34 -2.88 12.34
C GLU A 133 22.56 -3.17 11.47
N SER A 134 22.34 -3.70 10.27
CA SER A 134 23.39 -3.95 9.28
C SER A 134 24.07 -2.65 8.86
N ARG A 135 23.31 -1.56 8.67
CA ARG A 135 23.88 -0.24 8.35
C ARG A 135 24.79 0.26 9.48
N ILE A 136 24.33 0.17 10.73
CA ILE A 136 25.12 0.56 11.92
C ILE A 136 26.37 -0.31 12.04
N TYR A 137 26.26 -1.61 11.78
CA TYR A 137 27.39 -2.53 11.82
C TYR A 137 28.40 -2.26 10.71
N MET A 138 27.95 -1.97 9.49
CA MET A 138 28.79 -1.62 8.36
C MET A 138 29.54 -0.30 8.58
N GLU A 139 28.88 0.69 9.17
CA GLU A 139 29.52 1.95 9.60
C GLU A 139 30.62 1.69 10.64
N HIS A 140 30.32 0.90 11.68
CA HIS A 140 31.29 0.47 12.69
C HIS A 140 32.48 -0.29 12.08
N TRP A 141 32.23 -1.16 11.10
CA TRP A 141 33.26 -1.90 10.40
C TRP A 141 34.12 -0.97 9.53
N GLU A 142 33.54 0.02 8.87
CA GLU A 142 34.27 1.02 8.08
C GLU A 142 35.23 1.84 8.96
N GLU A 143 34.78 2.28 10.13
CA GLU A 143 35.61 3.03 11.08
C GLU A 143 36.77 2.19 11.63
N ARG A 144 36.49 0.96 12.08
CA ARG A 144 37.53 0.06 12.61
C ARG A 144 38.47 -0.45 11.53
N SER A 145 37.96 -0.73 10.33
CA SER A 145 38.80 -1.21 9.22
C SER A 145 39.82 -0.17 8.81
N LYS A 146 39.51 1.13 8.84
CA LYS A 146 40.50 2.21 8.62
C LYS A 146 41.67 2.11 9.61
N GLU A 147 41.41 1.84 10.89
CA GLU A 147 42.46 1.68 11.91
C GLU A 147 43.28 0.40 11.71
N TYR A 148 42.62 -0.73 11.38
CA TYR A 148 43.30 -1.98 11.10
C TYR A 148 44.15 -1.91 9.82
N ILE A 149 43.62 -1.31 8.76
CA ILE A 149 44.33 -1.08 7.50
C ILE A 149 45.52 -0.15 7.75
N HIS A 150 45.35 0.92 8.53
CA HIS A 150 46.46 1.81 8.89
C HIS A 150 47.54 1.08 9.70
N LYS A 151 47.18 0.31 10.74
CA LYS A 151 48.14 -0.51 11.50
C LYS A 151 48.84 -1.56 10.64
N PHE A 152 48.10 -2.20 9.74
CA PHE A 152 48.62 -3.17 8.78
C PHE A 152 49.61 -2.51 7.80
N ILE A 153 49.28 -1.35 7.24
CA ILE A 153 50.19 -0.58 6.38
C ILE A 153 51.43 -0.16 7.17
N CYS A 154 51.31 0.30 8.42
CA CYS A 154 52.46 0.64 9.26
C CYS A 154 53.38 -0.55 9.58
N LEU A 155 52.84 -1.78 9.68
CA LEU A 155 53.62 -3.01 9.81
C LEU A 155 54.50 -3.23 8.57
N PHE A 156 53.99 -2.92 7.37
CA PHE A 156 54.73 -3.02 6.11
C PHE A 156 55.63 -1.80 5.83
N GLU A 157 55.29 -0.61 6.32
CA GLU A 157 56.20 0.56 6.29
C GLU A 157 57.38 0.40 7.24
N ARG A 158 57.19 -0.30 8.38
CA ARG A 158 58.32 -0.78 9.19
C ARG A 158 59.10 -1.88 8.47
N ALA A 159 58.47 -2.68 7.61
CA ALA A 159 59.17 -3.66 6.76
C ALA A 159 59.93 -3.04 5.57
N ASN A 160 60.01 -1.70 5.47
CA ASN A 160 61.08 -1.04 4.70
C ASN A 160 62.50 -1.32 5.26
N VAL A 161 62.64 -2.12 6.33
CA VAL A 161 63.89 -2.83 6.69
C VAL A 161 64.28 -3.91 5.67
N LEU A 162 63.49 -4.22 4.64
CA LEU A 162 63.99 -5.00 3.49
C LEU A 162 65.03 -4.26 2.65
N ASN A 163 65.32 -2.98 2.94
CA ASN A 163 66.58 -2.34 2.55
C ASN A 163 67.81 -2.88 3.30
N LEU A 164 67.65 -3.76 4.30
CA LEU A 164 68.73 -4.43 5.04
C LEU A 164 69.09 -5.80 4.45
N LEU A 165 68.26 -6.40 3.60
CA LEU A 165 68.52 -7.72 2.98
C LEU A 165 69.01 -7.65 1.53
N TYR A 166 69.08 -6.47 0.91
CA TYR A 166 69.56 -6.30 -0.47
C TYR A 166 70.77 -5.38 -0.65
N ARG A 167 71.54 -5.09 0.42
CA ARG A 167 72.75 -4.27 0.25
C ARG A 167 73.84 -4.66 1.25
N THR A 168 75.02 -4.98 0.72
CA THR A 168 76.33 -5.18 1.39
C THR A 168 76.53 -6.60 1.95
N HIS A 169 77.42 -7.49 1.48
CA HIS A 169 78.54 -7.53 0.52
C HIS A 169 78.65 -8.98 0.00
N SER A 170 78.55 -9.26 -1.29
CA SER A 170 79.70 -9.50 -2.17
C SER A 170 81.06 -9.73 -1.46
N SER A 171 81.42 -10.99 -1.19
CA SER A 171 82.61 -11.62 -1.79
C SER A 171 82.92 -13.01 -1.21
N THR A 172 83.27 -13.91 -2.13
CA THR A 172 84.16 -15.09 -1.98
C THR A 172 83.51 -16.49 -1.96
N MET A 173 83.21 -16.94 -3.19
CA MET A 173 83.66 -18.21 -3.82
C MET A 173 83.07 -19.57 -3.43
N ILE A 174 83.03 -20.40 -4.50
CA ILE A 174 82.84 -21.85 -4.63
C ILE A 174 81.37 -22.27 -4.83
N SER A 175 80.92 -22.93 -5.89
CA SER A 175 81.28 -23.15 -7.31
C SER A 175 80.28 -24.17 -7.86
N ASN A 176 79.79 -23.99 -9.11
CA ASN A 176 79.28 -25.03 -10.05
C ASN A 176 78.02 -25.86 -9.63
N ILE A 177 77.00 -26.27 -10.42
CA ILE A 177 76.61 -26.47 -11.85
C ILE A 177 75.14 -27.09 -11.78
N PRO A 178 74.24 -27.19 -12.80
CA PRO A 178 73.81 -26.34 -13.92
C PRO A 178 72.25 -26.15 -13.99
N ASN A 179 71.78 -25.55 -15.09
CA ASN A 179 70.40 -25.26 -15.51
C ASN A 179 69.43 -26.46 -15.59
N GLU A 180 68.15 -26.21 -15.31
CA GLU A 180 67.02 -26.89 -15.95
C GLU A 180 65.93 -25.85 -16.31
N GLU A 181 65.60 -25.81 -17.59
CA GLU A 181 64.43 -25.14 -18.16
C GLU A 181 63.16 -25.72 -17.54
N ASN A 182 62.13 -24.90 -17.31
CA ASN A 182 60.75 -25.30 -17.63
C ASN A 182 59.82 -24.09 -17.75
N ASN A 183 59.14 -24.13 -18.89
CA ASN A 183 58.17 -23.23 -19.45
C ASN A 183 56.84 -23.29 -18.68
N THR A 184 56.24 -22.13 -18.36
CA THR A 184 54.83 -22.05 -17.91
C THR A 184 54.15 -20.83 -18.53
N ASP A 185 54.09 -20.78 -19.85
CA ASP A 185 52.98 -20.14 -20.56
C ASP A 185 51.81 -21.12 -20.61
N ASP A 186 51.02 -21.18 -19.54
CA ASP A 186 49.64 -21.68 -19.54
C ASP A 186 49.03 -21.45 -18.15
N ILE A 187 48.21 -20.40 -18.02
CA ILE A 187 47.03 -20.20 -17.14
C ILE A 187 46.63 -18.70 -17.27
N ILE A 188 46.40 -18.23 -18.50
CA ILE A 188 45.64 -16.99 -18.76
C ILE A 188 44.59 -17.34 -19.82
N SER A 189 43.62 -18.18 -19.46
CA SER A 189 42.45 -18.47 -20.32
C SER A 189 41.21 -18.86 -19.51
N SER A 190 40.97 -18.21 -18.38
CA SER A 190 39.71 -18.38 -17.64
C SER A 190 39.42 -17.17 -16.74
N ASN A 191 39.21 -15.98 -17.32
CA ASN A 191 38.57 -14.89 -16.57
C ASN A 191 37.97 -13.76 -17.43
N ASN A 192 37.35 -14.09 -18.57
CA ASN A 192 36.57 -13.13 -19.36
C ASN A 192 35.13 -13.62 -19.59
N ASN A 193 34.35 -13.82 -18.53
CA ASN A 193 32.91 -14.07 -18.68
C ASN A 193 32.01 -13.53 -17.54
N TRP A 194 32.33 -12.36 -16.97
CA TRP A 194 31.48 -11.73 -15.93
C TRP A 194 30.95 -10.32 -16.26
N ASN A 195 31.19 -9.80 -17.48
CA ASN A 195 30.73 -8.46 -17.88
C ASN A 195 29.66 -8.43 -19.00
N LYS A 196 29.01 -9.56 -19.34
CA LYS A 196 28.03 -9.59 -20.45
C LYS A 196 26.55 -9.81 -20.05
N LEU A 197 26.17 -9.58 -18.79
CA LEU A 197 24.79 -9.76 -18.31
C LEU A 197 24.12 -8.52 -17.69
N LYS A 198 24.71 -7.33 -17.78
CA LYS A 198 24.10 -6.06 -17.31
C LYS A 198 23.85 -5.01 -18.41
N SER A 199 23.43 -5.43 -19.61
CA SER A 199 23.07 -4.49 -20.70
C SER A 199 21.87 -4.92 -21.55
N LYS A 200 20.90 -5.65 -20.97
CA LYS A 200 19.57 -5.85 -21.59
C LYS A 200 18.48 -5.83 -20.52
N ARG A 201 18.09 -4.61 -20.13
CA ARG A 201 16.74 -4.24 -19.67
C ARG A 201 16.71 -2.73 -19.43
N GLN A 202 16.60 -2.01 -20.54
CA GLN A 202 15.88 -0.74 -20.67
C GLN A 202 15.17 -0.80 -22.00
#